data_AF-A0A6B3GQU9-F1
#
_entry.id   AF-A0A6B3GQU9-F1
#
_cell.length_a   1.000
_cell.length_b   1.000
_cell.length_c   1.000
_cell.angle_alpha   90.00
_cell.angle_beta   90.00
_cell.angle_gamma   90.00
#
_symmetry.space_group_name_H-M   'P 1'
#
loop_
_entity.id
_entity.type
_entity.pdbx_description
1 polymer ?
#
loop_
_entity_poly.entity_id
_entity_poly.type
_entity_poly.pdbx_seq_one_letter_code
_entity_poly.pdbx_strand_id
1 'polypeptide(L)' 'AGPRGGIIMSGRDADTVLPATGRTLAKTLDRAVFPFFQGAPILPAIAAKARAFARAATDEYRNTAQR' A
#
# COMPACT_ATOMS: atom_id res chain seq x y z
N ALA A 1 2.75 -2.71 17.09
CA ALA A 1 3.65 -2.97 15.94
C ALA A 1 2.90 -3.81 14.89
N GLY A 2 3.15 -3.57 13.60
CA GLY A 2 2.53 -4.30 12.48
C GLY A 2 3.48 -5.34 11.86
N PRO A 3 2.98 -6.20 10.94
CA PRO A 3 3.83 -7.18 10.23
C PRO A 3 4.78 -6.50 9.24
N ARG A 4 5.87 -7.18 8.89
CA ARG A 4 6.85 -6.68 7.90
C ARG A 4 6.25 -6.55 6.49
N GLY A 5 6.75 -5.58 5.72
CA GLY A 5 6.34 -5.30 4.34
C GLY A 5 6.18 -3.79 4.11
N GLY A 6 5.63 -3.43 2.95
CA GLY A 6 5.43 -2.03 2.56
C GLY A 6 4.05 -1.76 1.95
N ILE A 7 3.74 -0.47 1.80
CA ILE A 7 2.58 0.05 1.07
C ILE A 7 3.09 1.18 0.17
N ILE A 8 2.54 1.27 -1.04
CA ILE A 8 2.71 2.44 -1.91
C ILE A 8 1.36 3.16 -1.93
N MET A 9 1.32 4.42 -1.51
CA MET A 9 0.10 5.23 -1.52
C MET A 9 0.20 6.27 -2.64
N SER A 10 -0.84 6.34 -3.48
CA SER A 10 -0.94 7.34 -4.55
C SER A 10 -1.93 8.42 -4.14
N GLY A 11 -1.53 9.67 -4.29
CA GLY A 11 -2.36 10.84 -3.97
C GLY A 11 -3.14 11.34 -5.19
N ARG A 12 -3.28 12.67 -5.28
CA ARG A 12 -4.05 13.35 -6.33
C ARG A 12 -3.60 13.02 -7.76
N ASP A 13 -2.34 12.62 -7.94
CA ASP A 13 -1.75 12.38 -9.25
C ASP A 13 -1.92 10.93 -9.74
N ALA A 14 -2.70 10.09 -9.02
CA ALA A 14 -2.89 8.68 -9.35
C ALA A 14 -3.43 8.47 -10.78
N ASP A 15 -4.30 9.37 -11.24
CA ASP A 15 -4.95 9.32 -12.55
C ASP A 15 -4.16 10.07 -13.64
N THR A 16 -3.04 10.72 -13.30
CA THR A 16 -2.19 11.40 -14.27
C THR A 16 -1.64 10.41 -15.28
N VAL A 17 -1.94 10.64 -16.56
CA VAL A 17 -1.42 9.82 -17.67
C VAL A 17 0.03 10.17 -17.94
N LEU A 18 0.91 9.19 -17.81
CA LEU A 18 2.34 9.35 -18.06
C LEU A 18 2.62 9.26 -19.57
N PRO A 19 3.22 10.29 -20.20
CA PRO A 19 3.45 10.31 -21.65
C PRO A 19 4.28 9.13 -22.15
N ALA A 20 5.27 8.68 -21.37
CA ALA A 20 6.16 7.58 -21.75
C ALA A 20 5.45 6.21 -21.83
N THR A 21 4.35 6.03 -21.11
CA THR A 21 3.68 4.72 -20.99
C THR A 21 2.25 4.71 -21.52
N GLY A 22 1.65 5.89 -21.73
CA GLY A 22 0.23 6.05 -22.04
C GLY A 22 -0.70 5.54 -20.93
N ARG A 23 -0.18 5.26 -19.73
CA ARG A 23 -0.91 4.70 -18.59
C ARG A 23 -0.97 5.71 -17.45
N THR A 24 -1.99 5.58 -16.60
CA THR A 24 -2.05 6.33 -15.35
C THR A 24 -0.85 6.00 -14.45
N LEU A 25 -0.50 6.92 -13.55
CA LEU A 25 0.52 6.68 -12.54
C LEU A 25 0.20 5.43 -11.72
N ALA A 26 -1.05 5.27 -11.28
CA ALA A 26 -1.51 4.09 -10.55
C ALA A 26 -1.24 2.78 -11.31
N LYS A 27 -1.67 2.70 -12.57
CA LYS A 27 -1.45 1.51 -13.41
C LYS A 27 0.02 1.26 -13.74
N THR A 28 0.84 2.30 -13.72
CA THR A 28 2.29 2.18 -13.88
C THR A 28 2.93 1.58 -12.63
N LEU A 29 2.53 2.03 -11.43
CA LEU A 29 2.99 1.49 -10.16
C LEU A 29 2.58 0.02 -9.98
N ASP A 30 1.32 -0.33 -10.27
CA ASP A 30 0.84 -1.71 -10.20
C ASP A 30 1.69 -2.65 -11.06
N ARG A 31 2.01 -2.21 -12.28
CA ARG A 31 2.85 -2.98 -13.19
C ARG A 31 4.30 -3.10 -12.72
N ALA A 32 4.85 -2.02 -12.16
CA ALA A 32 6.20 -2.03 -11.59
C ALA A 32 6.30 -3.06 -10.45
N VAL A 33 5.26 -3.17 -9.62
CA VAL A 33 5.17 -4.20 -8.58
C VAL A 33 5.01 -5.58 -9.20
N PHE A 34 3.99 -5.81 -10.03
CA PHE A 34 3.74 -7.09 -10.70
C PHE A 34 3.38 -6.84 -12.18
N PRO A 35 4.08 -7.46 -13.15
CA PRO A 35 4.94 -8.65 -12.99
C PRO A 35 6.44 -8.33 -12.91
N PHE A 36 6.86 -7.06 -12.81
CA PHE A 36 8.27 -6.73 -13.01
C PHE A 36 9.16 -6.97 -11.79
N PHE A 37 8.73 -6.56 -10.59
CA PHE A 37 9.60 -6.64 -9.39
C PHE A 37 9.24 -7.79 -8.44
N GLN A 38 7.96 -8.15 -8.35
CA GLN A 38 7.47 -9.18 -7.44
C GLN A 38 6.70 -10.26 -8.21
N GLY A 39 6.70 -11.47 -7.65
CA GLY A 39 5.89 -12.59 -8.10
C GLY A 39 4.53 -12.63 -7.40
N ALA A 40 4.13 -13.80 -6.92
CA ALA A 40 2.85 -13.97 -6.25
C ALA A 40 2.76 -13.15 -4.94
N PRO A 41 1.57 -12.58 -4.62
CA PRO A 41 1.38 -11.83 -3.39
C PRO A 41 1.44 -12.73 -2.15
N ILE A 42 1.98 -12.19 -1.05
CA ILE A 42 2.08 -12.90 0.23
C ILE A 42 0.78 -12.67 1.02
N LEU A 43 -0.24 -13.48 0.74
CA LEU A 43 -1.59 -13.33 1.33
C LEU A 43 -1.60 -13.27 2.87
N PRO A 44 -0.84 -14.10 3.63
CA PRO A 44 -0.82 -14.00 5.08
C PRO A 44 -0.30 -12.64 5.58
N ALA A 45 0.68 -12.06 4.89
CA ALA A 45 1.24 -10.75 5.24
C ALA A 45 0.28 -9.61 4.90
N ILE A 46 -0.59 -9.77 3.90
CA ILE A 46 -1.67 -8.82 3.57
C ILE A 46 -2.77 -8.88 4.64
N ALA A 47 -3.21 -10.09 5.03
CA ALA A 47 -4.21 -10.28 6.09
C ALA A 47 -3.73 -9.71 7.44
N ALA A 48 -2.47 -9.96 7.79
CA ALA A 48 -1.87 -9.40 9.00
C ALA A 48 -1.82 -7.86 8.95
N LYS A 49 -1.57 -7.24 7.79
CA LYS A 49 -1.61 -5.77 7.62
C LYS A 49 -3.03 -5.24 7.77
N ALA A 50 -4.03 -5.90 7.18
CA ALA A 50 -5.43 -5.52 7.35
C ALA A 50 -5.84 -5.50 8.84
N ARG A 51 -5.45 -6.53 9.61
CA ARG A 51 -5.66 -6.53 11.07
C ARG A 51 -4.87 -5.44 11.79
N ALA A 52 -3.65 -5.15 11.36
CA ALA A 52 -2.86 -4.05 11.92
C ALA A 52 -3.50 -2.67 11.65
N PHE A 53 -4.04 -2.42 10.45
CA PHE A 53 -4.75 -1.17 10.15
C PHE A 53 -6.07 -1.03 10.91
N ALA A 54 -6.82 -2.12 11.07
CA ALA A 54 -8.01 -2.13 11.91
C ALA A 54 -7.69 -1.72 13.35
N ARG A 55 -6.57 -2.21 13.91
CA ARG A 55 -6.09 -1.77 15.23
C ARG A 55 -5.60 -0.32 15.21
N ALA A 56 -4.89 0.10 14.15
CA ALA A 56 -4.36 1.45 14.05
C ALA A 56 -5.46 2.52 13.94
N ALA A 57 -6.67 2.14 13.51
CA ALA A 57 -7.82 3.02 13.42
C ALA A 57 -8.55 3.25 14.75
N THR A 58 -8.16 2.59 15.86
CA THR A 58 -8.85 2.73 17.15
C THR A 58 -8.37 3.94 17.95
N ASP A 59 -9.24 4.48 18.81
CA ASP A 59 -8.88 5.57 19.72
C ASP A 59 -7.82 5.14 20.74
N GLU A 60 -7.85 3.88 21.19
CA GLU A 60 -6.80 3.33 22.06
C GLU A 60 -5.42 3.44 21.41
N TYR A 61 -5.33 3.09 20.12
CA TYR A 61 -4.08 3.21 19.37
C TYR A 61 -3.67 4.67 19.18
N ARG A 62 -4.62 5.56 18.85
CA ARG A 62 -4.38 7.00 18.75
C ARG A 62 -3.84 7.59 20.05
N ASN A 63 -4.47 7.26 21.17
CA ASN A 63 -4.06 7.71 22.51
C ASN A 63 -2.68 7.21 22.88
N THR A 64 -2.36 5.97 22.51
CA THR A 64 -1.01 5.39 22.72
C THR A 64 0.04 6.08 21.84
N ALA A 65 -0.29 6.42 20.59
CA ALA A 65 0.64 7.03 19.64
C ALA A 65 0.93 8.52 19.92
N GLN A 66 0.11 9.19 20.73
CA GLN A 66 0.27 10.59 21.13
C GLN A 66 1.03 10.76 22.46
N ARG A 67 1.30 9.66 23.17
CA ARG A 67 2.17 9.63 24.35
C ARG A 67 3.62 9.49 23.93
#